data_AF-A0A511MZW1-F1
#
_entry.id   AF-A0A511MZW1-F1
#
_cell.length_a   1.000
_cell.length_b   1.000
_cell.length_c   1.000
_cell.angle_alpha   90.00
_cell.angle_beta   90.00
_cell.angle_gamma   90.00
#
_symmetry.space_group_name_H-M   'P 1'
#
loop_
_entity.id
_entity.type
_entity.pdbx_description
1 polymer ?
#
loop_
_entity_poly.entity_id
_entity_poly.type
_entity_poly.pdbx_seq_one_letter_code
_entity_poly.pdbx_strand_id
1 'polypeptide(L)' 'MYRPYVTEIRTAHLKAQQAERSGMYHVAVQQYLICLEKSECRQDCQCVNYFAQQLSNCYRQMGLLDKANFYAGLAHLD' A
#
# COMPACT_ATOMS: atom_id res chain seq x y z
N MET A 1 -20.43 -11.40 -13.75
CA MET A 1 -20.10 -11.56 -12.31
C MET A 1 -19.25 -10.36 -11.89
N TYR A 2 -19.87 -9.33 -11.31
CA TYR A 2 -19.15 -8.16 -10.78
C TYR A 2 -18.27 -8.64 -9.62
N ARG A 3 -16.95 -8.42 -9.66
CA ARG A 3 -16.05 -8.70 -8.54
C ARG A 3 -15.87 -7.39 -7.77
N PRO A 4 -16.77 -7.03 -6.82
CA PRO A 4 -16.76 -5.75 -6.12
C PRO A 4 -15.41 -5.45 -5.45
N TYR A 5 -14.72 -6.52 -5.10
CA TYR A 5 -13.41 -6.52 -4.51
C TYR A 5 -12.28 -5.93 -5.38
N VAL A 6 -12.30 -6.15 -6.72
CA VAL A 6 -11.26 -5.61 -7.61
C VAL A 6 -11.43 -4.09 -7.77
N THR A 7 -12.68 -3.61 -7.78
CA THR A 7 -13.00 -2.19 -7.84
C THR A 7 -12.61 -1.46 -6.55
N GLU A 8 -12.73 -2.12 -5.38
CA GLU A 8 -12.28 -1.55 -4.11
C GLU A 8 -10.76 -1.33 -4.07
N ILE A 9 -9.95 -2.36 -4.36
CA ILE A 9 -8.48 -2.22 -4.44
C ILE A 9 -8.11 -1.12 -5.44
N ARG A 10 -8.72 -1.15 -6.64
CA ARG A 10 -8.40 -0.16 -7.68
C ARG A 10 -8.72 1.26 -7.23
N THR A 11 -9.86 1.46 -6.58
CA THR A 11 -10.28 2.78 -6.10
C THR A 11 -9.36 3.28 -5.00
N ALA A 12 -9.01 2.43 -4.04
CA ALA A 12 -8.07 2.76 -2.98
C ALA A 12 -6.68 3.07 -3.56
N HIS A 13 -6.18 2.27 -4.50
CA HIS A 13 -4.89 2.49 -5.15
C HIS A 13 -4.83 3.82 -5.90
N LEU A 14 -5.86 4.16 -6.68
CA LEU A 14 -5.92 5.45 -7.38
C LEU A 14 -5.93 6.63 -6.40
N LYS A 15 -6.64 6.52 -5.28
CA LYS A 15 -6.64 7.53 -4.21
C LYS A 15 -5.26 7.63 -3.55
N ALA A 16 -4.60 6.50 -3.31
CA ALA A 16 -3.25 6.47 -2.74
C ALA A 16 -2.24 7.19 -3.64
N GLN A 17 -2.23 6.85 -4.93
CA GLN A 17 -1.35 7.47 -5.93
C GLN A 17 -1.60 8.98 -6.05
N GLN A 18 -2.86 9.41 -6.04
CA GLN A 18 -3.17 10.83 -6.09
C GLN A 18 -2.69 11.55 -4.83
N ALA A 19 -2.91 10.98 -3.64
CA ALA A 19 -2.45 11.55 -2.39
C ALA A 19 -0.91 11.64 -2.32
N GLU A 20 -0.21 10.60 -2.77
CA GLU A 20 1.25 10.57 -2.86
C GLU A 20 1.78 11.67 -3.77
N ARG A 21 1.23 11.81 -4.98
CA ARG A 21 1.59 12.89 -5.92
C ARG A 21 1.31 14.28 -5.36
N SER A 22 0.33 14.42 -4.49
CA SER A 22 -0.02 15.67 -3.82
C SER A 22 0.76 15.90 -2.51
N GLY A 23 1.70 15.01 -2.13
CA GLY A 23 2.47 15.10 -0.89
C GLY A 23 1.65 14.79 0.38
N MET A 24 0.41 14.33 0.24
CA MET A 24 -0.46 13.95 1.36
C MET A 24 -0.16 12.52 1.81
N TYR A 25 1.07 12.28 2.27
CA TYR A 25 1.57 10.93 2.55
C TYR A 25 0.76 10.16 3.62
N HIS A 26 0.17 10.85 4.59
CA HIS A 26 -0.72 10.21 5.57
C HIS A 26 -1.98 9.60 4.94
N VAL A 27 -2.56 10.29 3.94
CA VAL A 27 -3.70 9.76 3.17
C VAL A 27 -3.24 8.63 2.26
N ALA A 28 -2.08 8.79 1.61
CA ALA A 28 -1.51 7.74 0.76
C ALA A 28 -1.30 6.43 1.54
N VAL A 29 -0.69 6.51 2.74
CA VAL A 29 -0.51 5.38 3.66
C VAL A 29 -1.85 4.72 4.00
N GLN A 30 -2.86 5.50 4.40
CA GLN A 30 -4.17 4.94 4.75
C GLN A 30 -4.77 4.13 3.58
N GLN A 31 -4.67 4.66 2.36
CA GLN A 31 -5.21 3.98 1.18
C GLN A 31 -4.36 2.77 0.76
N TYR A 32 -3.04 2.84 0.87
CA TYR A 32 -2.16 1.70 0.60
C TYR A 32 -2.34 0.57 1.63
N LEU A 33 -2.61 0.87 2.91
CA LEU A 33 -2.93 -0.16 3.91
C LEU A 33 -4.19 -0.95 3.56
N ILE A 34 -5.23 -0.27 3.07
CA ILE A 34 -6.44 -0.94 2.57
C ILE A 34 -6.06 -1.88 1.42
N CYS A 35 -5.24 -1.43 0.47
CA CYS A 35 -4.80 -2.26 -0.64
C CYS A 35 -3.98 -3.47 -0.19
N LEU A 36 -3.10 -3.29 0.81
CA LEU A 36 -2.28 -4.35 1.40
C LEU A 36 -3.15 -5.40 2.08
N GLU A 37 -4.01 -5.00 3.02
CA GLU A 37 -4.92 -5.90 3.76
C GLU A 37 -5.74 -6.76 2.80
N LYS A 38 -6.32 -6.11 1.78
CA LYS A 38 -7.03 -6.80 0.71
C LYS A 38 -6.09 -7.81 0.01
N SER A 39 -4.93 -7.37 -0.46
CA SER A 39 -3.99 -8.26 -1.16
C SER A 39 -3.58 -9.49 -0.32
N GLU A 40 -3.38 -9.31 0.99
CA GLU A 40 -3.12 -10.39 1.95
C GLU A 40 -4.32 -11.37 2.04
N CYS A 41 -5.55 -10.87 2.13
CA CYS A 41 -6.75 -11.72 2.14
C CYS A 41 -6.88 -12.60 0.90
N ARG A 42 -6.28 -12.21 -0.23
CA ARG A 42 -6.26 -13.02 -1.47
C ARG A 42 -5.06 -13.93 -1.60
N GLN A 43 -4.07 -13.79 -0.72
CA GLN A 43 -2.77 -14.44 -0.86
C GLN A 43 -2.09 -14.05 -2.18
N ASP A 44 -2.26 -12.79 -2.60
CA ASP A 44 -1.62 -12.24 -3.81
C ASP A 44 -0.24 -11.67 -3.43
N CYS A 45 0.77 -12.52 -3.35
CA CYS A 45 2.11 -12.14 -2.88
C CYS A 45 2.71 -10.98 -3.69
N GLN A 46 2.43 -10.90 -4.99
CA GLN A 46 2.93 -9.82 -5.84
C GLN A 46 2.32 -8.47 -5.45
N CYS A 47 1.00 -8.43 -5.24
CA CYS A 47 0.35 -7.22 -4.76
C CYS A 47 0.77 -6.85 -3.33
N VAL A 48 0.93 -7.84 -2.44
CA VAL A 48 1.45 -7.62 -1.08
C VAL A 48 2.82 -6.95 -1.13
N ASN A 49 3.76 -7.51 -1.89
CA ASN A 49 5.12 -6.95 -2.02
C ASN A 49 5.10 -5.53 -2.61
N TYR A 50 4.28 -5.30 -3.64
CA TYR A 50 4.13 -3.97 -4.23
C TYR A 50 3.61 -2.95 -3.20
N PHE A 51 2.50 -3.25 -2.50
CA PHE A 51 1.91 -2.29 -1.56
C PHE A 51 2.76 -2.10 -0.31
N ALA A 52 3.45 -3.14 0.17
CA ALA A 52 4.42 -3.02 1.24
C ALA A 52 5.58 -2.08 0.85
N GLN A 53 6.09 -2.18 -0.38
CA GLN A 53 7.12 -1.27 -0.87
C GLN A 53 6.62 0.19 -0.96
N GLN A 54 5.39 0.42 -1.43
CA GLN A 54 4.80 1.77 -1.46
C GLN A 54 4.63 2.36 -0.05
N LEU A 55 4.21 1.55 0.92
CA LEU A 55 4.10 1.96 2.32
C LEU A 55 5.47 2.33 2.89
N SER A 56 6.49 1.52 2.62
CA SER A 56 7.86 1.80 3.03
C SER A 56 8.33 3.17 2.51
N ASN A 57 8.11 3.44 1.22
CA ASN A 57 8.44 4.72 0.61
C ASN A 57 7.69 5.89 1.26
N CYS A 58 6.38 5.79 1.46
CA CYS A 58 5.58 6.84 2.09
C CYS A 58 6.07 7.15 3.51
N TYR A 59 6.34 6.12 4.32
CA TYR A 59 6.86 6.33 5.68
C TYR A 59 8.26 6.96 5.68
N ARG A 60 9.12 6.60 4.71
CA ARG A 60 10.42 7.24 4.55
C ARG A 60 10.30 8.72 4.20
N GLN A 61 9.36 9.10 3.31
CA GLN A 61 9.08 10.52 3.00
C GLN A 61 8.59 11.31 4.23
N MET A 62 7.92 10.65 5.17
CA MET A 62 7.47 11.24 6.42
C MET A 62 8.53 11.25 7.54
N GLY A 63 9.73 10.68 7.31
CA GLY A 63 10.77 10.53 8.34
C GLY A 63 10.50 9.43 9.37
N LEU A 64 9.51 8.56 9.13
CA LEU A 64 9.12 7.45 10.03
C LEU A 64 9.87 6.17 9.68
N LEU A 65 11.19 6.17 9.92
CA LEU A 65 12.10 5.12 9.42
C LEU A 65 11.81 3.71 9.97
N ASP A 66 11.41 3.58 11.23
CA ASP A 66 11.10 2.26 11.81
C ASP A 66 9.94 1.59 11.08
N LYS A 67 8.89 2.36 10.76
CA LYS A 67 7.76 1.88 9.96
C LYS A 67 8.19 1.60 8.52
N ALA A 68 9.03 2.45 7.94
CA ALA A 68 9.54 2.23 6.60
C ALA A 68 10.32 0.91 6.49
N ASN A 69 11.16 0.60 7.48
CA ASN A 69 11.94 -0.63 7.52
C ASN A 69 11.06 -1.86 7.76
N PHE A 70 10.03 -1.75 8.61
CA PHE A 70 9.05 -2.82 8.81
C PHE A 70 8.39 -3.23 7.48
N TYR A 71 7.85 -2.26 6.73
CA TYR A 71 7.20 -2.56 5.45
C TYR A 71 8.19 -2.94 4.34
N ALA A 72 9.44 -2.46 4.40
CA ALA A 72 10.49 -2.94 3.51
C ALA A 72 10.78 -4.43 3.76
N GLY A 73 10.86 -4.85 5.02
CA GLY A 73 11.02 -6.26 5.38
C GLY A 73 9.86 -7.13 4.88
N LEU A 74 8.62 -6.63 4.98
CA LEU A 74 7.43 -7.31 4.44
C LEU A 74 7.50 -7.49 2.92
N ALA A 75 8.02 -6.51 2.18
CA ALA A 75 8.15 -6.56 0.72
C ALA A 75 9.21 -7.55 0.20
N HIS A 76 10.02 -8.12 1.11
CA HIS A 76 11.09 -9.08 0.81
C HIS A 76 10.78 -10.50 1.31
N LEU A 77 9.56 -10.76 1.77
CA LEU A 77 9.11 -12.12 2.08
C LEU A 77 8.70 -12.79 0.76
N ASP A 78 9.64 -13.53 0.16
CA ASP A 78 9.38 -14.55 -0.86
C ASP A 78 8.87 -15.85 -0.21
#